data_AF-A0A133UX94-F1
#
_entry.id   AF-A0A133UX94-F1
#
_cell.length_a   1.000
_cell.length_b   1.000
_cell.length_c   1.000
_cell.angle_alpha   90.00
_cell.angle_beta   90.00
_cell.angle_gamma   90.00
#
_symmetry.space_group_name_H-M   'P 1'
#
loop_
_entity.id
_entity.type
_entity.pdbx_description
1 polymer ?
#
loop_
_entity_poly.entity_id
_entity_poly.type
_entity_poly.pdbx_seq_one_letter_code
_entity_poly.pdbx_strand_id
1 'polypeptide(L)' 'MKSMENDEEVLVVPVDDYSFSKAKSELIYAFPKSYNRHVPEYIAFYRKRPISAITHYGKVKKPWRKIRVANID' A
#
# COMPACT_ATOMS: atom_id res chain seq x y z
N MET A 1 -11.34 -29.18 -9.78
CA MET A 1 -10.34 -28.21 -10.25
C MET A 1 -10.74 -26.86 -9.66
N LYS A 2 -10.11 -26.43 -8.56
CA LYS A 2 -10.42 -25.16 -7.89
C LYS A 2 -9.86 -24.02 -8.75
N SER A 3 -10.72 -23.09 -9.11
CA SER A 3 -10.43 -21.84 -9.81
C SER A 3 -9.35 -21.02 -9.09
N MET A 4 -8.39 -20.49 -9.84
CA MET A 4 -7.41 -19.48 -9.43
C MET A 4 -8.05 -18.39 -8.57
N GLU A 5 -7.64 -18.27 -7.31
CA GLU A 5 -8.05 -17.17 -6.42
C GLU A 5 -7.03 -16.01 -6.54
N ASN A 6 -7.41 -15.04 -7.38
CA ASN A 6 -7.05 -13.63 -7.54
C ASN A 6 -5.72 -13.05 -6.99
N ASP A 7 -4.94 -12.54 -7.95
CA ASP A 7 -3.63 -11.89 -7.93
C ASP A 7 -3.48 -10.53 -7.20
N GLU A 8 -4.22 -10.22 -6.12
CA GLU A 8 -4.14 -8.88 -5.46
C GLU A 8 -3.74 -8.90 -3.98
N GLU A 9 -2.78 -9.75 -3.61
CA GLU A 9 -2.18 -9.72 -2.26
C GLU A 9 -1.44 -8.39 -1.98
N VAL A 10 -0.87 -7.77 -3.02
CA VAL A 10 0.01 -6.60 -2.88
C VAL A 10 -0.42 -5.45 -3.81
N LEU A 11 -0.73 -4.30 -3.23
CA LEU A 11 -0.95 -3.06 -3.97
C LEU A 11 0.35 -2.24 -4.02
N VAL A 12 0.90 -2.04 -5.23
CA VAL A 12 2.06 -1.16 -5.42
C VAL A 12 1.59 0.26 -5.67
N VAL A 13 2.04 1.21 -4.83
CA VAL A 13 1.65 2.62 -4.94
C VAL A 13 2.86 3.51 -5.18
N PRO A 14 2.84 4.35 -6.23
CA PRO A 14 3.85 5.37 -6.41
C PRO A 14 3.62 6.51 -5.41
N VAL A 15 4.64 6.82 -4.61
CA VAL A 15 4.57 7.87 -3.58
C VAL A 15 5.72 8.86 -3.73
N ASP A 16 5.43 10.11 -3.37
CA ASP A 16 6.47 11.12 -3.13
C ASP A 16 6.99 11.04 -1.69
N ASP A 17 8.06 11.79 -1.42
CA ASP A 17 8.75 11.76 -0.14
C ASP A 17 7.88 12.23 1.02
N TYR A 18 7.02 13.23 0.77
CA TYR A 18 6.08 13.75 1.77
C TYR A 18 5.05 12.69 2.17
N SER A 19 4.36 12.11 1.19
CA SER A 19 3.32 11.10 1.40
C SER A 19 3.90 9.84 2.03
N PHE A 20 5.10 9.45 1.61
CA PHE A 20 5.81 8.32 2.20
C PHE A 20 6.20 8.59 3.66
N SER A 21 6.77 9.76 3.96
CA SER A 21 7.14 10.15 5.33
C SER A 21 5.93 10.12 6.26
N LYS A 22 4.80 10.65 5.79
CA LYS A 22 3.52 10.61 6.50
C LYS A 22 3.01 9.19 6.71
N ALA A 23 3.06 8.34 5.69
CA ALA A 23 2.66 6.94 5.80
C ALA A 23 3.51 6.19 6.82
N LYS A 24 4.83 6.42 6.84
CA LYS A 24 5.75 5.81 7.80
C LYS A 24 5.52 6.31 9.22
N SER A 25 5.30 7.61 9.44
CA SER A 25 5.10 8.18 10.78
C SER A 25 3.73 7.88 11.37
N GLU A 26 2.68 7.91 10.55
CA GLU A 26 1.29 7.79 11.02
C GLU A 26 0.73 6.36 10.87
N LEU A 27 1.47 5.46 10.22
CA LEU A 27 1.05 4.09 9.90
C LEU A 27 -0.29 4.05 9.14
N ILE A 28 -0.54 5.09 8.35
CA ILE A 28 -1.79 5.31 7.60
C ILE A 28 -1.46 5.68 6.16
N TYR A 29 -2.13 5.04 5.21
CA TYR A 29 -2.09 5.42 3.81
C TYR A 29 -3.50 5.62 3.27
N ALA A 30 -3.74 6.78 2.65
CA ALA A 30 -5.00 7.10 1.99
C ALA A 30 -4.81 6.92 0.47
N PHE A 31 -5.71 6.17 -0.16
CA PHE A 31 -5.66 5.90 -1.59
C PHE A 31 -7.01 6.18 -2.24
N PRO A 32 -7.05 6.54 -3.54
CA PRO A 32 -8.29 6.87 -4.22
C PRO A 32 -9.28 5.71 -4.25
N LYS A 33 -10.57 6.02 -4.05
CA LYS A 33 -11.68 5.04 -4.11
C LYS A 33 -11.74 4.28 -5.45
N SER A 34 -11.18 4.86 -6.52
CA SER A 34 -11.12 4.29 -7.86
C SER A 34 -10.26 3.04 -7.99
N TYR A 35 -9.36 2.75 -7.04
CA TYR A 35 -8.59 1.48 -7.01
C TYR A 35 -9.46 0.24 -6.72
N ASN A 36 -10.76 0.44 -6.41
CA ASN A 36 -11.88 -0.50 -6.48
C ASN A 36 -11.86 -1.76 -5.57
N ARG A 37 -13.00 -1.94 -4.87
CA ARG A 37 -13.61 -3.10 -4.16
C ARG A 37 -12.78 -4.03 -3.26
N HIS A 38 -11.54 -4.37 -3.55
CA HIS A 38 -10.74 -5.27 -2.71
C HIS A 38 -9.73 -4.51 -1.87
N VAL A 39 -9.61 -4.94 -0.62
CA VAL A 39 -8.64 -4.39 0.32
C VAL A 39 -7.41 -5.27 0.19
N PRO A 40 -6.27 -4.73 -0.29
CA PRO A 40 -5.08 -5.53 -0.45
C PRO A 40 -4.57 -5.99 0.92
N GLU A 41 -3.90 -7.14 0.97
CA GLU A 41 -3.28 -7.61 2.21
C GLU A 41 -2.02 -6.82 2.54
N TYR A 42 -1.29 -6.37 1.50
CA TYR A 42 -0.06 -5.60 1.61
C TYR A 42 -0.08 -4.37 0.70
N ILE A 43 0.64 -3.34 1.10
CA ILE A 43 0.94 -2.17 0.28
C ILE A 43 2.45 -2.04 0.14
N ALA A 44 2.93 -1.88 -1.08
CA ALA A 44 4.33 -1.63 -1.39
C ALA A 44 4.52 -0.19 -1.90
N PHE A 45 5.48 0.53 -1.33
CA PHE A 45 5.73 1.94 -1.63
C PHE A 45 6.83 2.10 -2.66
N TYR A 46 6.44 2.34 -3.91
CA TYR A 46 7.37 2.72 -4.97
C TYR A 46 7.74 4.20 -4.83
N ARG A 47 8.96 4.47 -4.38
CA ARG A 47 9.50 5.84 -4.32
C ARG A 47 9.86 6.26 -5.74
N LYS A 48 9.22 7.33 -6.22
CA LYS A 48 9.50 7.94 -7.54
C LYS A 48 10.94 8.49 -7.58
N ARG A 49 11.36 9.05 -8.73
CA ARG A 49 12.72 9.62 -8.90
C ARG A 49 13.10 10.53 -7.71
N PRO A 50 14.35 10.48 -7.23
CA PRO A 50 15.50 9.76 -7.81
C PRO A 50 15.61 8.27 -7.40
N ILE A 51 14.78 7.80 -6.48
CA ILE A 51 14.92 6.45 -5.90
C ILE A 51 14.49 5.38 -6.90
N SER A 52 13.35 5.56 -7.57
CA SER A 52 12.85 4.67 -8.63
C SER A 52 12.81 3.18 -8.24
N ALA A 53 12.45 2.89 -7.00
CA ALA A 53 12.40 1.54 -6.45
C ALA A 53 11.34 1.42 -5.35
N ILE A 54 10.87 0.20 -5.10
CA ILE A 54 10.13 -0.15 -3.89
C ILE A 54 11.14 -0.23 -2.76
N THR A 55 10.95 0.58 -1.72
CA THR A 55 11.88 0.59 -0.58
C THR A 55 11.27 0.03 0.69
N HIS A 56 9.95 0.04 0.79
CA HIS A 56 9.21 -0.40 1.97
C HIS A 56 7.89 -1.03 1.54
N TYR A 57 7.37 -1.91 2.37
CA TYR A 57 6.01 -2.42 2.26
C TYR A 57 5.39 -2.46 3.64
N GLY A 58 4.09 -2.73 3.73
CA GLY A 58 3.49 -3.08 5.00
C GLY A 58 2.16 -3.78 4.88
N LYS A 59 1.76 -4.45 5.95
CA LYS A 59 0.56 -5.29 6.02
C LYS A 59 -0.66 -4.46 6.40
N VAL A 60 -1.73 -4.56 5.64
CA VAL A 60 -3.00 -3.89 5.92
C VAL A 60 -3.70 -4.58 7.09
N LYS A 61 -4.04 -3.82 8.13
CA LYS A 61 -4.70 -4.36 9.34
C LYS A 61 -6.20 -4.12 9.40
N LYS A 62 -6.67 -2.97 8.90
CA LYS A 62 -8.10 -2.62 8.88
C LYS A 62 -8.42 -1.72 7.70
N PRO A 63 -9.33 -2.12 6.80
CA PRO A 63 -9.89 -1.22 5.81
C PRO A 63 -10.97 -0.37 6.44
N TRP A 64 -10.72 0.92 6.54
CA TRP A 64 -11.78 1.92 6.52
C TRP A 64 -11.45 2.89 5.38
N ARG A 65 -12.21 3.96 5.18
CA ARG A 65 -11.90 5.06 4.23
C ARG A 65 -10.44 5.55 4.26
N LYS A 66 -9.65 5.16 5.26
CA LYS A 66 -8.18 5.21 5.37
C LYS A 66 -7.65 3.81 5.70
N ILE A 67 -6.58 3.35 5.04
CA ILE A 67 -5.92 2.08 5.37
C ILE A 67 -4.91 2.29 6.48
N ARG A 68 -4.96 1.45 7.52
CA ARG A 68 -3.86 1.32 8.49
C ARG A 68 -2.90 0.23 8.04
N VAL A 69 -1.62 0.59 7.95
CA VAL A 69 -0.52 -0.29 7.57
C VAL A 69 0.28 -0.62 8.83
N ALA A 70 0.50 -1.90 9.10
CA ALA A 70 1.38 -2.37 10.16
C ALA A 70 2.69 -2.88 9.56
N ASN A 71 3.79 -2.55 10.23
CA ASN A 71 5.17 -2.87 9.86
C ASN A 71 5.58 -2.23 8.53
N ILE A 72 6.18 -1.04 8.61
CA ILE A 72 6.83 -0.34 7.48
C ILE A 72 8.33 -0.38 7.78
N ASP A 73 9.00 -1.45 7.36
CA ASP A 73 10.45 -1.64 7.51
C ASP A 73 11.21 -0.71 6.57
#